data_AF-A0A938WVR3-F1
#
_entry.id   AF-A0A938WVR3-F1
#
_cell.length_a   1.000
_cell.length_b   1.000
_cell.length_c   1.000
_cell.angle_alpha   90.00
_cell.angle_beta   90.00
_cell.angle_gamma   90.00
#
_symmetry.space_group_name_H-M   'P 1'
#
loop_
_entity.id
_entity.type
_entity.pdbx_description
1 polymer ?
#
loop_
_entity_poly.entity_id
_entity_poly.type
_entity_poly.pdbx_seq_one_letter_code
_entity_poly.pdbx_strand_id
1 'polypeptide(L)'
;IEAQVPAFYTVTTASKHDSTAMSSIHYEPNAYYIFDRAYDSFKELYRIHLTDSFFVVRAKTNLKYKTVKWKRRMPRNIMTDAEVKLTGYLSEKKYPESFRLVRYYDEEDDREFTFLTNAKQLSALDVANLYKKRWLIELFFKWLKQHLKIKKFWGTTENAVRIQISVAIIT
;
A
#
# COMPACT_ATOMS: atom_id res chain seq x y z
N ILE A 1 26.08 -1.42 -0.90
CA ILE A 1 25.19 -0.32 -1.34
C ILE A 1 24.05 -1.01 -2.10
N GLU A 2 22.94 -1.30 -1.42
CA GLU A 2 21.74 -1.73 -2.13
C GLU A 2 21.08 -0.48 -2.70
N ALA A 3 21.13 -0.30 -4.02
CA ALA A 3 20.44 0.79 -4.68
C ALA A 3 18.93 0.49 -4.64
N GLN A 4 18.13 1.43 -4.13
CA GLN A 4 16.66 1.34 -4.16
C GLN A 4 16.17 1.71 -5.57
N VAL A 5 16.32 0.78 -6.51
CA VAL A 5 15.88 0.98 -7.90
C VAL A 5 14.46 0.47 -8.07
N PRO A 6 13.57 1.20 -8.75
CA PRO A 6 12.23 0.71 -9.05
C PRO A 6 12.27 -0.56 -9.90
N ALA A 7 11.68 -1.65 -9.41
CA ALA A 7 11.56 -2.90 -10.17
C ALA A 7 10.57 -2.78 -11.33
N PHE A 8 9.55 -1.92 -11.19
CA PHE A 8 8.51 -1.71 -12.17
C PHE A 8 7.92 -0.30 -12.03
N TYR A 9 7.57 0.32 -13.16
CA TYR A 9 6.78 1.54 -13.18
C TYR A 9 5.78 1.50 -14.34
N THR A 10 4.67 2.19 -14.18
CA THR A 10 3.66 2.37 -15.25
C THR A 10 3.30 3.84 -15.33
N VAL A 11 3.26 4.35 -16.56
CA VAL A 11 2.74 5.70 -16.86
C VAL A 11 1.28 5.55 -17.27
N THR A 12 0.38 6.20 -16.54
CA THR A 12 -1.06 6.22 -16.82
C THR A 12 -1.54 7.63 -17.14
N THR A 13 -2.72 7.73 -17.75
CA THR A 13 -3.44 9.00 -17.88
C THR A 13 -4.00 9.43 -16.52
N ALA A 14 -4.10 10.74 -16.29
CA ALA A 14 -4.57 11.31 -15.01
C ALA A 14 -6.00 10.90 -14.61
N SER A 15 -6.80 10.39 -15.55
CA SER A 15 -8.20 9.98 -15.33
C SER A 15 -8.38 8.59 -14.70
N LYS A 16 -7.33 7.77 -14.59
CA LYS A 16 -7.44 6.41 -14.06
C LYS A 16 -7.40 6.41 -12.53
N HIS A 17 -8.33 5.70 -11.90
CA HIS A 17 -8.28 5.46 -10.45
C HIS A 17 -7.07 4.61 -10.06
N ASP A 18 -6.33 5.04 -9.04
CA ASP A 18 -5.12 4.38 -8.54
C ASP A 18 -5.32 2.90 -8.22
N SER A 19 -6.48 2.52 -7.65
CA SER A 19 -6.82 1.13 -7.33
C SER A 19 -6.79 0.20 -8.54
N THR A 20 -6.95 0.74 -9.76
CA THR A 20 -6.89 -0.03 -11.01
C THR A 20 -5.48 -0.53 -11.28
N ALA A 21 -4.45 0.20 -10.85
CA ALA A 21 -3.06 -0.17 -11.06
C ALA A 21 -2.66 -1.44 -10.28
N MET A 22 -3.38 -1.79 -9.21
CA MET A 22 -3.16 -3.06 -8.51
C MET A 22 -3.31 -4.26 -9.44
N SER A 23 -4.21 -4.17 -10.42
CA SER A 23 -4.48 -5.27 -11.34
C SER A 23 -3.30 -5.58 -12.26
N SER A 24 -2.47 -4.58 -12.60
CA SER A 24 -1.28 -4.72 -13.46
C SER A 24 -0.01 -5.16 -12.72
N ILE A 25 -0.03 -5.23 -11.38
CA ILE A 25 1.13 -5.66 -10.60
C ILE A 25 1.21 -7.19 -10.61
N HIS A 26 2.37 -7.72 -10.98
CA HIS A 26 2.72 -9.12 -10.79
C HIS A 26 3.13 -9.34 -9.33
N TYR A 27 2.37 -10.16 -8.61
CA TYR A 27 2.61 -10.45 -7.19
C TYR A 27 3.51 -11.67 -7.05
N GLU A 28 4.60 -11.52 -6.29
CA GLU A 28 5.60 -12.53 -6.00
C GLU A 28 5.27 -13.21 -4.67
N PRO A 29 5.35 -14.55 -4.59
CA PRO A 29 5.16 -15.28 -3.34
C PRO A 29 6.11 -14.78 -2.25
N ASN A 30 5.64 -14.75 -1.01
CA ASN A 30 6.39 -14.31 0.17
C ASN A 30 6.85 -12.84 0.20
N ALA A 31 6.45 -12.02 -0.79
CA ALA A 31 6.73 -10.58 -0.79
C ALA A 31 5.70 -9.79 0.03
N TYR A 32 6.12 -8.61 0.55
CA TYR A 32 5.26 -7.67 1.26
C TYR A 32 4.95 -6.45 0.40
N TYR A 33 3.66 -6.25 0.10
CA TYR A 33 3.17 -5.13 -0.69
C TYR A 33 2.55 -4.06 0.23
N ILE A 34 3.13 -2.87 0.24
CA ILE A 34 2.65 -1.74 1.05
C ILE A 34 1.87 -0.78 0.16
N PHE A 35 0.62 -0.54 0.51
CA PHE A 35 -0.32 0.24 -0.28
C PHE A 35 -0.90 1.40 0.52
N ASP A 36 -1.08 2.56 -0.13
CA ASP A 36 -1.79 3.66 0.50
C ASP A 36 -3.33 3.45 0.51
N ARG A 37 -4.05 4.31 1.22
CA ARG A 37 -5.51 4.27 1.41
C ARG A 37 -6.32 4.27 0.11
N ALA A 38 -5.75 4.76 -0.99
CA ALA A 38 -6.39 4.76 -2.31
C ALA A 38 -6.44 3.38 -2.98
N TYR A 39 -5.67 2.41 -2.48
CA TYR A 39 -5.49 1.07 -3.03
C TYR A 39 -6.23 0.01 -2.20
N ASP A 40 -7.53 0.22 -1.93
CA ASP A 40 -8.35 -0.60 -1.04
C ASP A 40 -9.26 -1.60 -1.77
N SER A 41 -8.87 -2.06 -2.95
CA SER A 41 -9.66 -3.05 -3.70
C SER A 41 -9.58 -4.42 -3.04
N PHE A 42 -10.62 -4.82 -2.30
CA PHE A 42 -10.68 -6.14 -1.65
C PHE A 42 -10.48 -7.31 -2.61
N LYS A 43 -10.91 -7.17 -3.87
CA LYS A 43 -10.67 -8.19 -4.90
C LYS A 43 -9.16 -8.38 -5.16
N GLU A 44 -8.43 -7.27 -5.25
CA GLU A 44 -6.99 -7.30 -5.52
C GLU A 44 -6.20 -7.71 -4.27
N LEU A 45 -6.62 -7.26 -3.07
CA LEU A 45 -6.06 -7.74 -1.81
C LEU A 45 -6.24 -9.25 -1.64
N TYR A 46 -7.38 -9.80 -2.10
CA TYR A 46 -7.61 -11.24 -2.10
C TYR A 46 -6.73 -11.94 -3.14
N ARG A 47 -6.48 -11.33 -4.31
CA ARG A 47 -5.51 -11.84 -5.29
C ARG A 47 -4.11 -11.98 -4.70
N ILE A 48 -3.64 -10.99 -3.93
CA ILE A 48 -2.36 -11.04 -3.21
C ILE A 48 -2.36 -12.18 -2.18
N HIS A 49 -3.46 -12.35 -1.46
CA HIS A 49 -3.60 -13.45 -0.51
C HIS A 49 -3.51 -14.82 -1.20
N LEU A 50 -4.11 -14.98 -2.37
CA LEU A 50 -4.07 -16.22 -3.16
C LEU A 50 -2.70 -16.53 -3.77
N THR A 51 -1.79 -15.56 -3.86
CA THR A 51 -0.42 -15.75 -4.39
C THR A 51 0.61 -16.04 -3.30
N ASP A 52 0.16 -16.37 -2.08
CA ASP A 52 1.03 -16.52 -0.89
C ASP A 52 1.88 -15.28 -0.61
N SER A 53 1.35 -14.10 -0.96
CA SER A 53 1.99 -12.81 -0.74
C SER A 53 1.29 -12.05 0.37
N PHE A 54 1.95 -11.03 0.92
CA PHE A 54 1.43 -10.25 2.04
C PHE A 54 1.12 -8.82 1.61
N PHE A 55 0.07 -8.23 2.17
CA PHE A 55 -0.23 -6.81 2.01
C PHE A 55 -0.28 -6.07 3.34
N VAL A 56 0.05 -4.78 3.30
CA VAL A 56 -0.26 -3.81 4.35
C VAL A 56 -0.90 -2.60 3.68
N VAL A 57 -2.18 -2.34 3.98
CA VAL A 57 -2.91 -1.22 3.40
C VAL A 57 -3.57 -0.39 4.49
N ARG A 58 -3.61 0.94 4.31
CA ARG A 58 -4.36 1.83 5.21
C ARG A 58 -5.86 1.70 4.96
N ALA A 59 -6.62 1.42 6.00
CA ALA A 59 -8.07 1.29 5.93
C ALA A 59 -8.75 2.65 5.66
N LYS A 60 -9.90 2.60 4.98
CA LYS A 60 -10.86 3.72 4.95
C LYS A 60 -11.70 3.75 6.22
N THR A 61 -12.17 4.94 6.59
CA THR A 61 -12.97 5.18 7.80
C THR A 61 -14.33 4.47 7.79
N ASN A 62 -14.89 4.18 6.61
CA ASN A 62 -16.19 3.55 6.43
C ASN A 62 -16.13 2.01 6.29
N LEU A 63 -15.03 1.37 6.71
CA LEU A 63 -14.86 -0.07 6.63
C LEU A 63 -15.89 -0.80 7.51
N LYS A 64 -16.71 -1.66 6.90
CA LYS A 64 -17.67 -2.52 7.61
C LYS A 64 -17.08 -3.91 7.82
N TYR A 65 -16.87 -4.26 9.08
CA TYR A 65 -16.30 -5.54 9.48
C TYR A 65 -16.89 -6.04 10.80
N LYS A 66 -16.72 -7.33 11.08
CA LYS A 66 -16.94 -7.95 12.38
C LYS A 66 -15.62 -8.47 12.90
N THR A 67 -15.39 -8.33 14.20
CA THR A 67 -14.20 -8.93 14.82
C THR A 67 -14.43 -10.40 15.09
N VAL A 68 -13.47 -11.22 14.68
CA VAL A 68 -13.44 -12.68 14.89
C VAL A 68 -12.64 -13.00 16.15
N LYS A 69 -11.44 -12.40 16.30
CA LYS A 69 -10.57 -12.58 17.47
C LYS A 69 -9.88 -11.29 17.85
N TRP A 70 -9.67 -11.10 19.15
CA TRP A 70 -8.94 -9.97 19.71
C TRP A 70 -7.63 -10.44 20.35
N LYS A 71 -6.55 -9.67 20.18
CA LYS A 71 -5.40 -9.79 21.08
C LYS A 71 -5.66 -8.99 22.35
N ARG A 72 -5.34 -9.60 23.50
CA ARG A 72 -5.60 -9.00 24.82
C ARG A 72 -4.56 -7.98 25.26
N ARG A 73 -3.28 -8.26 25.00
CA ARG A 73 -2.16 -7.39 25.40
C ARG A 73 -1.60 -6.73 24.16
N MET A 74 -1.57 -5.40 24.16
CA MET A 74 -1.03 -4.62 23.06
C MET A 74 0.23 -3.90 23.50
N PRO A 75 1.25 -3.85 22.64
CA PRO A 75 2.43 -3.04 22.90
C PRO A 75 2.06 -1.55 22.86
N ARG A 76 3.00 -0.70 23.30
CA ARG A 76 2.85 0.75 23.24
C ARG A 76 2.49 1.20 21.81
N ASN A 77 1.64 2.23 21.71
CA ASN A 77 1.14 2.83 20.48
C ASN A 77 0.22 1.94 19.63
N ILE A 78 -0.07 0.71 20.06
CA ILE A 78 -1.07 -0.15 19.41
C ILE A 78 -2.38 -0.08 20.20
N MET A 79 -3.41 0.47 19.55
CA MET A 79 -4.75 0.65 20.12
C MET A 79 -5.68 -0.52 19.82
N THR A 80 -5.41 -1.29 18.76
CA THR A 80 -6.18 -2.49 18.40
C THR A 80 -5.30 -3.44 17.61
N ASP A 81 -5.36 -4.72 17.92
CA ASP A 81 -4.82 -5.81 17.10
C ASP A 81 -5.84 -6.96 17.10
N ALA A 82 -6.52 -7.14 15.97
CA ALA A 82 -7.65 -8.04 15.86
C ALA A 82 -7.70 -8.76 14.51
N GLU A 83 -8.20 -9.99 14.51
CA GLU A 83 -8.62 -10.69 13.30
C GLU A 83 -10.07 -10.32 13.00
N VAL A 84 -10.34 -9.84 11.79
CA VAL A 84 -11.61 -9.31 11.35
C VAL A 84 -12.07 -9.97 10.05
N LYS A 85 -13.37 -9.96 9.80
CA LYS A 85 -13.97 -10.39 8.54
C LYS A 85 -14.93 -9.31 8.05
N LEU A 86 -14.96 -9.09 6.73
CA LEU A 86 -15.85 -8.10 6.12
C LEU A 86 -17.31 -8.51 6.29
N THR A 87 -18.18 -7.53 6.49
CA THR A 87 -19.64 -7.75 6.66
C THR A 87 -20.47 -7.17 5.52
N GLY A 88 -19.87 -6.37 4.64
CA GLY A 88 -20.56 -5.85 3.46
C GLY A 88 -20.75 -6.94 2.41
N TYR A 89 -21.97 -7.11 1.90
CA TYR A 89 -22.32 -8.18 0.95
C TYR A 89 -21.36 -8.31 -0.24
N LEU A 90 -21.03 -7.20 -0.93
CA LEU A 90 -20.11 -7.21 -2.06
C LEU A 90 -18.64 -7.38 -1.62
N SER A 91 -18.28 -6.79 -0.48
CA SER A 91 -16.90 -6.81 0.02
C SER A 91 -16.51 -8.19 0.54
N GLU A 92 -17.41 -8.86 1.25
CA GLU A 92 -17.23 -10.24 1.71
C GLU A 92 -17.11 -11.22 0.54
N LYS A 93 -17.89 -11.04 -0.54
CA LYS A 93 -17.70 -11.86 -1.75
C LYS A 93 -16.34 -11.63 -2.43
N LYS A 94 -15.81 -10.41 -2.37
CA LYS A 94 -14.51 -10.06 -2.97
C LYS A 94 -13.32 -10.54 -2.12
N TYR A 95 -13.47 -10.58 -0.81
CA TYR A 95 -12.49 -11.11 0.13
C TYR A 95 -13.24 -11.90 1.23
N PRO A 96 -13.45 -13.21 1.02
CA PRO A 96 -14.25 -14.05 1.92
C PRO A 96 -13.50 -14.47 3.19
N GLU A 97 -12.17 -14.39 3.16
CA GLU A 97 -11.31 -14.78 4.27
C GLU A 97 -11.23 -13.73 5.38
N SER A 98 -10.79 -14.15 6.56
CA SER A 98 -10.46 -13.22 7.64
C SER A 98 -9.04 -12.68 7.49
N PHE A 99 -8.85 -11.41 7.84
CA PHE A 99 -7.56 -10.74 7.83
C PHE A 99 -7.39 -9.93 9.12
N ARG A 100 -6.20 -9.39 9.32
CA ARG A 100 -5.84 -8.66 10.54
C ARG A 100 -6.05 -7.17 10.37
N LEU A 101 -6.60 -6.54 11.39
CA LEU A 101 -6.76 -5.10 11.54
C LEU A 101 -5.89 -4.64 12.71
N VAL A 102 -5.04 -3.65 12.45
CA VAL A 102 -4.16 -3.04 13.45
C VAL A 102 -4.46 -1.54 13.52
N ARG A 103 -4.80 -1.01 14.69
CA ARG A 103 -4.86 0.44 14.94
C ARG A 103 -3.60 0.86 15.67
N TYR A 104 -2.90 1.81 15.07
CA TYR A 104 -1.66 2.39 15.57
C TYR A 104 -1.85 3.89 15.77
N TYR A 105 -1.38 4.39 16.90
CA TYR A 105 -1.33 5.82 17.20
C TYR A 105 0.10 6.32 17.01
N ASP A 106 0.26 7.29 16.11
CA ASP A 106 1.54 7.94 15.87
C ASP A 106 1.64 9.16 16.80
N GLU A 107 2.50 9.06 17.82
CA GLU A 107 2.72 10.15 18.79
C GLU A 107 3.40 11.37 18.13
N GLU A 108 4.19 11.17 17.06
CA GLU A 108 4.91 12.24 16.36
C GLU A 108 3.97 13.18 15.61
N ASP A 109 2.99 12.60 14.91
CA ASP A 109 2.01 13.33 14.09
C ASP A 109 0.66 13.53 14.80
N ASP A 110 0.53 13.11 16.06
CA ASP A 110 -0.71 13.05 16.84
C ASP A 110 -1.89 12.47 16.03
N ARG A 111 -1.67 11.28 15.45
CA ARG A 111 -2.61 10.72 14.47
C ARG A 111 -2.80 9.22 14.57
N GLU A 112 -4.06 8.79 14.46
CA GLU A 112 -4.41 7.37 14.35
C GLU A 112 -4.35 6.86 12.90
N PHE A 113 -3.77 5.68 12.74
CA PHE A 113 -3.77 4.90 11.52
C PHE A 113 -4.40 3.53 11.77
N THR A 114 -5.34 3.15 10.91
CA THR A 114 -5.86 1.78 10.85
C THR A 114 -5.25 1.07 9.64
N PHE A 115 -4.61 -0.07 9.87
CA PHE A 115 -3.99 -0.91 8.85
C PHE A 115 -4.73 -2.23 8.71
N LEU A 116 -4.85 -2.71 7.47
CA LEU A 116 -5.33 -4.04 7.13
C LEU A 116 -4.17 -4.86 6.58
N THR A 117 -4.05 -6.10 7.01
CA THR A 117 -3.00 -7.01 6.56
C THR A 117 -3.40 -8.48 6.65
N ASN A 118 -2.94 -9.31 5.72
CA ASN A 118 -2.98 -10.77 5.85
C ASN A 118 -1.71 -11.34 6.52
N ALA A 119 -0.71 -10.51 6.85
CA ALA A 119 0.51 -10.94 7.52
C ALA A 119 0.27 -11.17 9.03
N LYS A 120 -0.03 -12.42 9.38
CA LYS A 120 -0.28 -12.83 10.78
C LYS A 120 1.02 -13.04 11.56
N GLN A 121 2.12 -13.29 10.87
CA GLN A 121 3.46 -13.52 11.41
C GLN A 121 4.15 -12.26 11.93
N LEU A 122 3.80 -11.09 11.40
CA LEU A 122 4.43 -9.82 11.79
C LEU A 122 3.92 -9.34 13.15
N SER A 123 4.74 -8.62 13.91
CA SER A 123 4.23 -7.90 15.07
C SER A 123 3.32 -6.74 14.64
N ALA A 124 2.45 -6.25 15.52
CA ALA A 124 1.59 -5.11 15.20
C ALA A 124 2.42 -3.83 14.93
N LEU A 125 3.56 -3.70 15.61
CA LEU A 125 4.50 -2.61 15.42
C LEU A 125 5.22 -2.71 14.07
N ASP A 126 5.60 -3.92 13.64
CA ASP A 126 6.22 -4.11 12.32
C ASP A 126 5.28 -3.74 11.17
N VAL A 127 3.98 -4.01 11.31
CA VAL A 127 2.97 -3.56 10.34
C VAL A 127 2.97 -2.03 10.22
N ALA A 128 3.01 -1.31 11.36
CA ALA A 128 3.09 0.14 11.36
C ALA A 128 4.41 0.65 10.76
N ASN A 129 5.54 0.04 11.12
CA ASN A 129 6.87 0.40 10.61
C ASN A 129 7.00 0.13 9.10
N LEU A 130 6.44 -0.97 8.59
CA LEU A 130 6.37 -1.24 7.15
C LEU A 130 5.60 -0.14 6.43
N TYR A 131 4.48 0.32 7.00
CA TYR A 131 3.74 1.42 6.41
C TYR A 131 4.49 2.77 6.51
N LYS A 132 5.26 3.02 7.59
CA LYS A 132 6.14 4.22 7.68
C LYS A 132 7.15 4.29 6.53
N LYS A 133 7.64 3.15 6.02
CA LYS A 133 8.52 3.12 4.83
C LYS A 133 7.87 3.68 3.57
N ARG A 134 6.54 3.83 3.51
CA ARG A 134 5.85 4.49 2.39
C ARG A 134 6.30 5.94 2.18
N TRP A 135 6.73 6.65 3.23
CA TRP A 135 7.28 8.01 3.11
C TRP A 135 8.51 8.07 2.19
N LEU A 136 9.26 6.97 2.05
CA LEU A 136 10.38 6.90 1.10
C LEU A 136 9.91 7.11 -0.34
N ILE A 137 8.70 6.67 -0.68
CA ILE A 137 8.11 6.89 -2.01
C ILE A 137 7.81 8.38 -2.23
N GLU A 138 7.33 9.09 -1.21
CA GLU A 138 7.08 10.53 -1.28
C GLU A 138 8.39 11.31 -1.43
N LEU A 139 9.45 10.91 -0.70
CA LEU A 139 10.81 11.43 -0.87
C LEU A 139 11.35 11.14 -2.27
N PHE A 140 11.13 9.94 -2.80
CA PHE A 140 11.51 9.58 -4.17
C PHE A 140 10.82 10.48 -5.19
N PHE A 141 9.49 10.69 -5.09
CA PHE A 141 8.79 11.60 -5.99
C PHE A 141 9.22 13.06 -5.83
N LYS A 142 9.54 13.50 -4.60
CA LYS A 142 10.10 14.82 -4.34
C LYS A 142 11.46 14.98 -5.02
N TRP A 143 12.35 14.01 -4.84
CA TRP A 143 13.65 13.95 -5.49
C TRP A 143 13.49 13.98 -7.01
N LEU A 144 12.58 13.16 -7.55
CA LEU A 144 12.32 13.03 -8.98
C LEU A 144 11.87 14.38 -9.58
N LYS A 145 10.93 15.07 -8.92
CA LYS A 145 10.47 16.39 -9.36
C LYS A 145 11.55 17.47 -9.26
N GLN A 146 12.41 17.41 -8.24
CA GLN A 146 13.45 18.41 -7.99
C GLN A 146 14.63 18.28 -8.95
N HIS A 147 15.14 17.06 -9.16
CA HIS A 147 16.39 16.83 -9.89
C HIS A 147 16.17 16.69 -11.39
N LEU A 148 15.01 16.21 -11.84
CA LEU A 148 14.82 15.87 -13.25
C LEU A 148 14.22 17.00 -14.08
N LYS A 149 14.09 18.21 -13.52
CA LYS A 149 13.53 19.40 -14.19
C LYS A 149 12.31 19.09 -15.08
N ILE A 150 11.44 18.17 -14.65
CA ILE A 150 10.22 17.74 -15.38
C ILE A 150 9.23 18.93 -15.59
N LYS A 151 9.54 20.11 -15.05
CA LYS A 151 8.88 21.37 -15.37
C LYS A 151 8.97 21.77 -16.85
N LYS A 152 9.95 21.30 -17.62
CA LYS A 152 10.02 21.49 -19.08
C LYS A 152 10.29 20.15 -19.78
N PHE A 153 9.35 19.75 -20.62
CA PHE A 153 9.54 18.62 -21.53
C PHE A 153 10.24 19.09 -22.81
N TRP A 154 11.26 18.34 -23.25
CA TRP A 154 12.01 18.65 -24.48
C TRP A 154 11.25 18.23 -25.74
N GLY A 155 10.23 17.38 -25.58
CA GLY A 155 9.25 17.03 -26.60
C GLY A 155 7.89 16.78 -25.94
N THR A 156 6.81 17.14 -26.63
CA THR A 156 5.43 17.02 -26.10
C THR A 156 4.71 15.77 -26.57
N THR A 157 5.36 14.94 -27.40
CA THR A 157 4.82 13.64 -27.81
C THR A 157 4.86 12.66 -26.64
N GLU A 158 3.88 11.76 -26.57
CA GLU A 158 3.79 10.78 -25.48
C GLU A 158 5.09 9.96 -25.33
N ASN A 159 5.69 9.54 -26.44
CA ASN A 159 6.95 8.81 -26.44
C ASN A 159 8.11 9.63 -25.89
N ALA A 160 8.22 10.92 -26.25
CA ALA A 160 9.26 11.79 -25.72
C ALA A 160 9.13 11.97 -24.21
N VAL A 161 7.90 12.15 -23.71
CA VAL A 161 7.62 12.26 -22.28
C VAL A 161 7.94 10.96 -21.55
N ARG A 162 7.53 9.80 -22.09
CA ARG A 162 7.82 8.48 -21.51
C ARG A 162 9.31 8.23 -21.40
N ILE A 163 10.08 8.46 -22.47
CA ILE A 163 11.55 8.31 -22.47
C ILE A 163 12.20 9.21 -21.41
N GLN A 164 11.77 10.48 -21.33
CA GLN A 164 12.30 11.41 -20.33
C GLN A 164 12.02 10.93 -18.90
N ILE A 165 10.84 10.34 -18.64
CA ILE A 165 10.51 9.71 -17.35
C ILE A 165 11.32 8.44 -17.10
N SER A 166 11.54 7.60 -18.11
CA SER A 166 12.32 6.36 -17.99
C SER A 166 13.77 6.62 -17.59
N VAL A 167 14.45 7.55 -18.29
CA VAL A 167 15.84 7.95 -17.99
C VAL A 167 15.96 8.49 -16.58
N ALA A 168 14.97 9.28 -16.17
CA ALA A 168 14.82 9.83 -14.84
C ALA A 168 14.77 8.76 -13.73
N ILE A 169 14.09 7.65 -13.98
CA ILE A 169 13.85 6.59 -12.98
C ILE A 169 15.07 5.68 -12.79
N ILE A 170 15.88 5.50 -13.84
CA ILE A 170 17.03 4.58 -13.83
C ILE A 170 18.36 5.25 -13.42
N THR A 171 18.36 6.58 -13.22
CA THR A 171 19.53 7.35 -12.77
C THR A 171 19.48 7.54 -11.26
#